data_AF-A0A964FNQ1-F1
#
_entry.id   AF-A0A964FNQ1-F1
#
_cell.length_a   1.000
_cell.length_b   1.000
_cell.length_c   1.000
_cell.angle_alpha   90.00
_cell.angle_beta   90.00
_cell.angle_gamma   90.00
#
_symmetry.space_group_name_H-M   'P 1'
#
loop_
_entity.id
_entity.type
_entity.pdbx_description
1 polymer ?
#
loop_
_entity_poly.entity_id
_entity_poly.type
_entity_poly.pdbx_seq_one_letter_code
_entity_poly.pdbx_strand_id
1 'polypeptide(L)'
;MQTYQDQINQANAFVSQLEQQRQEAQNSANYWNSQINIWGIVRYDRQCTRFLFWRRCRDVPVWGSIYNPQAVANRNDAQAAANAAAQYRDIAAQKAQELTATLQPQITALQQQMSEQQQQLQSLAQQQQALQSQQPLAIA
;
A
#
# COMPACT_ATOMS: atom_id res chain seq x y z
N MET A 1 19.57 -17.96 6.36
CA MET A 1 18.92 -17.46 5.13
C MET A 1 17.52 -16.91 5.37
N GLN A 2 16.66 -17.60 6.13
CA GLN A 2 15.30 -17.11 6.45
C GLN A 2 15.30 -15.67 7.00
N THR A 3 16.20 -15.37 7.94
CA THR A 3 16.26 -14.06 8.61
C THR A 3 16.46 -12.86 7.68
N TYR A 4 17.30 -12.96 6.64
CA TYR A 4 17.53 -11.83 5.71
C TYR A 4 16.39 -11.63 4.72
N GLN A 5 15.82 -12.72 4.22
CA GLN A 5 14.66 -12.65 3.33
C GLN A 5 13.43 -12.11 4.09
N ASP A 6 13.27 -12.50 5.36
CA ASP A 6 12.20 -12.00 6.22
C ASP A 6 12.33 -10.50 6.47
N GLN A 7 13.54 -9.97 6.66
CA GLN A 7 13.77 -8.52 6.80
C GLN A 7 13.37 -7.74 5.55
N ILE A 8 13.71 -8.24 4.35
CA ILE A 8 13.28 -7.63 3.08
C ILE A 8 11.75 -7.67 2.97
N ASN A 9 11.13 -8.80 3.28
CA ASN A 9 9.68 -8.96 3.21
C ASN A 9 8.94 -8.02 4.19
N GLN A 10 9.46 -7.86 5.40
CA GLN A 10 8.92 -6.93 6.40
C GLN A 10 9.00 -5.47 5.94
N ALA A 11 10.14 -5.07 5.35
CA ALA A 11 10.31 -3.72 4.81
C ALA A 11 9.30 -3.43 3.69
N ASN A 12 9.11 -4.38 2.76
CA ASN A 12 8.15 -4.26 1.67
C ASN A 12 6.69 -4.26 2.16
N ALA A 13 6.37 -5.03 3.21
CA ALA A 13 5.06 -5.01 3.84
C ALA A 13 4.76 -3.65 4.47
N PHE A 14 5.74 -3.04 5.14
CA PHE A 14 5.60 -1.71 5.72
C PHE A 14 5.36 -0.62 4.66
N VAL A 15 6.09 -0.66 3.54
CA VAL A 15 5.84 0.23 2.39
C VAL A 15 4.41 0.08 1.87
N SER A 16 3.93 -1.16 1.78
CA SER A 16 2.58 -1.46 1.30
C SER A 16 1.49 -0.92 2.25
N GLN A 17 1.71 -1.00 3.57
CA GLN A 17 0.80 -0.42 4.57
C GLN A 17 0.72 1.10 4.44
N LEU A 18 1.85 1.78 4.24
CA LEU A 18 1.87 3.24 4.05
C LEU A 18 1.16 3.65 2.75
N GLU A 19 1.27 2.85 1.68
CA GLU A 19 0.53 3.11 0.44
C GLU A 19 -0.99 2.93 0.62
N GLN A 20 -1.42 1.94 1.41
CA GLN A 20 -2.84 1.80 1.77
C GLN A 20 -3.33 3.03 2.55
N GLN A 21 -2.57 3.48 3.55
CA GLN A 21 -2.91 4.67 4.34
C GLN A 21 -3.01 5.93 3.45
N ARG A 22 -2.09 6.07 2.48
CA ARG A 22 -2.13 7.17 1.50
C ARG A 22 -3.40 7.12 0.66
N GLN A 23 -3.80 5.94 0.19
CA GLN A 23 -5.02 5.75 -0.60
C GLN A 23 -6.29 6.07 0.20
N GLU A 24 -6.36 5.63 1.46
CA GLU A 24 -7.47 5.95 2.35
C GLU A 24 -7.62 7.46 2.56
N ALA A 25 -6.50 8.15 2.84
CA ALA A 25 -6.49 9.61 2.98
C ALA A 25 -6.89 10.31 1.67
N GLN A 26 -6.43 9.82 0.52
CA GLN A 26 -6.82 10.36 -0.79
C GLN A 26 -8.31 10.13 -1.08
N ASN A 27 -8.86 8.97 -0.72
CA ASN A 27 -10.28 8.68 -0.86
C ASN A 27 -11.13 9.59 0.03
N SER A 28 -10.67 9.85 1.25
CA SER A 28 -11.29 10.85 2.15
C SER A 28 -11.27 12.25 1.53
N ALA A 29 -10.13 12.67 0.95
CA ALA A 29 -10.03 13.95 0.26
C ALA A 29 -11.01 14.04 -0.92
N ASN A 30 -11.10 12.98 -1.73
CA ASN A 30 -12.05 12.89 -2.84
C ASN A 30 -13.50 12.94 -2.38
N TYR A 31 -13.82 12.23 -1.29
CA TYR A 31 -15.13 12.27 -0.66
C TYR A 31 -15.48 13.70 -0.24
N TRP A 32 -14.63 14.37 0.55
CA TRP A 32 -14.90 15.73 0.98
C TRP A 32 -14.96 16.72 -0.18
N ASN A 33 -14.15 16.51 -1.23
CA ASN A 33 -14.23 17.30 -2.44
C ASN A 33 -15.62 17.23 -3.09
N SER A 34 -16.25 16.05 -3.10
CA SER A 34 -17.64 15.89 -3.58
C SER A 34 -18.68 16.61 -2.73
N GLN A 35 -18.36 16.91 -1.46
CA GLN A 35 -19.25 17.56 -0.51
C GLN A 35 -19.06 19.09 -0.45
N ILE A 36 -18.09 19.65 -1.17
CA ILE A 36 -17.85 21.11 -1.18
C ILE A 36 -19.04 21.88 -1.74
N ASN A 37 -19.66 21.34 -2.78
CA ASN A 37 -20.83 21.92 -3.42
C ASN A 37 -21.93 20.87 -3.45
N ILE A 38 -22.91 21.01 -2.55
CA ILE A 38 -24.04 20.09 -2.46
C ILE A 38 -25.26 20.69 -3.17
N TRP A 39 -26.03 19.84 -3.84
CA TRP A 39 -27.30 20.26 -4.43
C TRP A 39 -28.40 20.28 -3.37
N GLY A 40 -29.07 21.41 -3.21
CA GLY A 40 -30.12 21.55 -2.20
C GLY A 40 -31.03 22.74 -2.45
N ILE A 41 -31.98 22.94 -1.55
CA ILE A 41 -32.88 24.10 -1.59
C ILE A 41 -32.09 25.32 -1.11
N VAL A 42 -31.82 26.27 -2.01
CA VAL A 42 -31.07 27.49 -1.70
C VAL A 42 -31.96 28.60 -1.15
N ARG A 43 -33.24 28.59 -1.54
CA ARG A 43 -34.27 29.51 -1.04
C ARG A 43 -35.66 29.02 -1.41
N TYR A 44 -36.68 29.67 -0.87
CA TYR A 44 -38.06 29.52 -1.30
C TYR A 44 -38.51 30.80 -2.01
N ASP A 45 -39.02 30.67 -3.23
CA ASP A 45 -39.61 31.78 -3.98
C ASP A 45 -41.13 31.74 -3.82
N ARG A 46 -41.74 32.88 -3.52
CA ARG A 46 -43.18 32.98 -3.37
C ARG A 46 -43.84 33.18 -4.72
N GLN A 47 -44.46 32.13 -5.25
CA GLN A 47 -45.23 32.20 -6.50
C GLN A 47 -46.71 32.42 -6.19
N CYS A 48 -47.27 33.49 -6.74
CA CYS A 48 -48.69 33.77 -6.62
C CYS A 48 -49.37 33.64 -7.98
N THR A 49 -50.37 32.77 -8.07
CA THR A 49 -51.26 32.70 -9.22
C THR A 49 -52.54 33.47 -8.91
N ARG A 50 -53.05 34.20 -9.91
CA ARG A 50 -54.30 34.94 -9.83
C ARG A 50 -55.33 34.24 -10.72
N PHE A 51 -56.44 33.83 -10.13
CA PHE A 51 -57.56 33.25 -10.88
C PHE A 51 -58.81 34.06 -10.54
N LEU A 52 -59.30 34.81 -11.53
CA LEU A 52 -60.36 35.80 -11.36
C LEU A 52 -60.02 36.79 -10.21
N PHE A 53 -60.77 36.76 -9.11
CA PHE A 53 -60.64 37.64 -7.94
C PHE A 53 -59.78 37.04 -6.82
N TRP A 54 -59.42 35.76 -6.89
CA TRP A 54 -58.69 35.06 -5.82
C TRP A 54 -57.19 34.99 -6.15
N ARG A 55 -56.35 35.37 -5.17
CA ARG A 55 -54.90 35.22 -5.24
C ARG A 55 -54.49 34.05 -4.34
N ARG A 56 -53.92 33.01 -4.92
CA ARG A 56 -53.27 31.92 -4.18
C ARG A 56 -51.77 32.08 -4.29
N CYS A 57 -51.08 32.10 -3.16
CA CYS A 57 -49.63 32.11 -3.11
C CYS A 57 -49.15 30.79 -2.51
N ARG A 58 -48.09 30.24 -3.09
CA ARG A 58 -47.36 29.09 -2.54
C ARG A 58 -45.87 29.40 -2.57
N ASP A 59 -45.17 28.90 -1.57
CA ASP A 59 -43.72 28.91 -1.56
C ASP A 59 -43.23 27.70 -2.36
N VAL A 60 -42.39 27.96 -3.37
CA VAL A 60 -41.77 26.90 -4.17
C VAL A 60 -40.28 26.84 -3.85
N PRO A 61 -39.71 25.65 -3.64
CA PRO A 61 -38.28 25.53 -3.40
C PRO A 61 -37.51 25.84 -4.68
N VAL A 62 -36.50 26.69 -4.57
CA VAL A 62 -35.49 26.92 -5.61
C VAL A 62 -34.29 26.05 -5.28
N TRP A 63 -33.92 25.20 -6.23
CA TRP A 63 -32.79 24.30 -6.09
C TRP A 63 -31.51 24.95 -6.64
N GLY A 64 -30.39 24.72 -5.96
CA GLY A 64 -29.11 25.29 -6.32
C GLY A 64 -27.94 24.61 -5.62
N SER A 65 -26.73 25.05 -5.98
CA SER A 65 -25.51 24.64 -5.29
C SER A 65 -25.36 25.39 -3.97
N ILE A 66 -25.16 24.66 -2.88
CA ILE A 66 -24.87 25.17 -1.55
C ILE A 66 -23.41 24.88 -1.25
N TYR A 67 -22.65 25.94 -0.97
CA TYR A 67 -21.23 25.82 -0.63
C TYR A 67 -21.05 25.39 0.83
N ASN A 68 -20.25 24.35 1.05
CA ASN A 68 -19.93 23.80 2.37
C ASN A 68 -18.46 24.09 2.73
N PRO A 69 -18.20 25.13 3.54
CA PRO A 69 -16.83 25.47 3.94
C PRO A 69 -16.17 24.41 4.82
N GLN A 70 -16.95 23.65 5.60
CA GLN A 70 -16.40 22.56 6.43
C GLN A 70 -15.87 21.42 5.56
N ALA A 71 -16.53 21.12 4.44
CA ALA A 71 -16.04 20.13 3.49
C ALA A 71 -14.70 20.56 2.86
N VAL A 72 -14.48 21.86 2.64
CA VAL A 72 -13.18 22.37 2.18
C VAL A 72 -12.09 22.13 3.21
N ALA A 73 -12.35 22.45 4.48
CA ALA A 73 -11.40 22.19 5.57
C ALA A 73 -11.04 20.71 5.65
N ASN A 74 -12.05 19.83 5.72
CA ASN A 74 -11.84 18.38 5.81
C ASN A 74 -11.11 17.81 4.59
N ARG A 75 -11.39 18.32 3.38
CA ARG A 75 -10.67 17.94 2.16
C ARG A 75 -9.19 18.31 2.26
N ASN A 76 -8.89 19.52 2.73
CA ASN A 76 -7.51 19.99 2.86
C ASN A 76 -6.74 19.16 3.91
N ASP A 77 -7.37 18.85 5.04
CA ASP A 77 -6.76 18.01 6.08
C ASP A 77 -6.48 16.59 5.57
N ALA A 78 -7.46 15.98 4.87
CA ALA A 78 -7.29 14.67 4.27
C ALA A 78 -6.20 14.68 3.17
N GLN A 79 -6.12 15.74 2.37
CA GLN A 79 -5.06 15.89 1.37
C GLN A 79 -3.68 16.06 2.02
N ALA A 80 -3.59 16.81 3.11
CA ALA A 80 -2.34 16.95 3.87
C ALA A 80 -1.90 15.60 4.46
N ALA A 81 -2.83 14.81 5.01
CA ALA A 81 -2.56 13.46 5.49
C ALA A 81 -2.10 12.52 4.35
N ALA A 82 -2.73 12.59 3.17
CA ALA A 82 -2.32 11.83 2.00
C ALA A 82 -0.89 12.19 1.56
N ASN A 83 -0.55 13.49 1.56
CA ASN A 83 0.78 13.96 1.22
C ASN A 83 1.83 13.50 2.24
N ALA A 84 1.52 13.54 3.54
CA ALA A 84 2.40 13.04 4.58
C ALA A 84 2.63 11.52 4.46
N ALA A 85 1.57 10.74 4.26
CA ALA A 85 1.66 9.31 4.02
C ALA A 85 2.50 8.98 2.78
N ALA A 86 2.38 9.76 1.69
CA ALA A 86 3.22 9.62 0.51
C ALA A 86 4.71 9.85 0.83
N GLN A 87 5.04 10.91 1.58
CA GLN A 87 6.42 11.18 2.00
C GLN A 87 6.99 10.03 2.85
N TYR A 88 6.24 9.53 3.82
CA TYR A 88 6.68 8.38 4.62
C TYR A 88 6.85 7.12 3.78
N ARG A 89 5.95 6.89 2.83
CA ARG A 89 6.03 5.75 1.90
C ARG A 89 7.27 5.82 1.04
N ASP A 90 7.61 7.00 0.52
CA ASP A 90 8.80 7.21 -0.32
C ASP A 90 10.09 6.97 0.46
N ILE A 91 10.18 7.49 1.69
CA ILE A 91 11.32 7.24 2.58
C ILE A 91 11.44 5.75 2.92
N ALA A 92 10.32 5.09 3.25
CA ALA A 92 10.31 3.66 3.55
C ALA A 92 10.71 2.83 2.32
N ALA A 93 10.27 3.21 1.12
CA ALA A 93 10.61 2.54 -0.12
C ALA A 93 12.10 2.66 -0.44
N GLN A 94 12.70 3.84 -0.24
CA GLN A 94 14.15 4.02 -0.37
C GLN A 94 14.92 3.11 0.60
N LYS A 95 14.51 3.08 1.87
CA LYS A 95 15.14 2.19 2.87
C LYS A 95 14.99 0.71 2.53
N ALA A 96 13.82 0.30 2.03
CA ALA A 96 13.59 -1.09 1.60
C ALA A 96 14.48 -1.47 0.40
N GLN A 97 14.70 -0.55 -0.53
CA GLN A 97 15.61 -0.72 -1.66
C GLN A 97 17.07 -0.85 -1.19
N GLU A 98 17.52 0.02 -0.30
CA GLU A 98 18.87 -0.05 0.29
C GLU A 98 19.12 -1.36 1.04
N LEU A 99 18.13 -1.80 1.84
CA LEU A 99 18.20 -3.07 2.56
C LEU A 99 18.30 -4.25 1.60
N THR A 100 17.47 -4.25 0.55
CA THR A 100 17.48 -5.28 -0.49
C THR A 100 18.83 -5.32 -1.21
N ALA A 101 19.35 -4.16 -1.62
CA ALA A 101 20.65 -4.05 -2.27
C ALA A 101 21.81 -4.56 -1.38
N THR A 102 21.69 -4.40 -0.06
CA THR A 102 22.71 -4.84 0.91
C THR A 102 22.64 -6.34 1.20
N LEU A 103 21.43 -6.89 1.35
CA LEU A 103 21.22 -8.26 1.80
C LEU A 103 21.14 -9.28 0.66
N GLN A 104 20.63 -8.90 -0.52
CA GLN A 104 20.47 -9.81 -1.65
C GLN A 104 21.79 -10.46 -2.12
N PRO A 105 22.93 -9.75 -2.20
CA PRO A 105 24.22 -10.38 -2.52
C PRO A 105 24.66 -11.38 -1.46
N GLN A 106 24.41 -11.10 -0.18
CA GLN A 106 24.76 -12.00 0.92
C GLN A 106 23.94 -13.28 0.88
N ILE A 107 22.64 -13.17 0.59
CA ILE A 107 21.76 -14.34 0.36
C ILE A 107 22.32 -15.19 -0.78
N THR A 108 22.67 -14.56 -1.90
CA THR A 108 23.19 -15.25 -3.10
C THR A 108 24.53 -15.96 -2.81
N ALA A 109 25.46 -15.29 -2.14
CA ALA A 109 26.76 -15.88 -1.76
C ALA A 109 26.59 -17.07 -0.82
N LEU A 110 25.67 -16.97 0.16
CA LEU A 110 25.40 -18.06 1.08
C LEU A 110 24.73 -19.26 0.37
N GLN A 111 23.85 -19.01 -0.60
CA GLN A 111 23.27 -20.07 -1.44
C GLN A 111 24.34 -20.80 -2.25
N GLN A 112 25.29 -20.07 -2.84
CA GLN A 112 26.42 -20.65 -3.57
C GLN A 112 27.29 -21.51 -2.66
N GLN A 113 27.71 -21.00 -1.50
CA GLN A 113 28.51 -21.77 -0.54
C GLN A 113 27.82 -23.06 -0.07
N MET A 114 26.50 -23.02 0.17
CA MET A 114 25.75 -24.23 0.52
C MET A 114 25.74 -25.25 -0.61
N SER A 115 25.60 -24.80 -1.87
CA SER A 115 25.64 -25.70 -3.03
C SER A 115 27.02 -26.36 -3.21
N GLU A 116 28.09 -25.58 -3.01
CA GLU A 116 29.47 -26.06 -3.09
C GLU A 116 29.78 -27.08 -1.98
N GLN A 117 29.39 -26.77 -0.73
CA GLN A 117 29.51 -27.72 0.38
C GLN A 117 28.73 -29.02 0.12
N GLN A 118 27.54 -28.92 -0.44
CA GLN A 118 26.72 -30.09 -0.73
C GLN A 118 27.34 -30.96 -1.83
N GLN A 119 27.93 -30.35 -2.86
CA GLN A 119 28.70 -31.06 -3.89
C GLN A 119 29.95 -31.73 -3.31
N GLN A 120 30.68 -31.04 -2.42
CA GLN A 120 31.84 -31.62 -1.72
C GLN A 120 31.46 -32.84 -0.87
N LEU A 121 30.35 -32.75 -0.13
CA LEU A 121 29.88 -33.89 0.67
C LEU A 121 29.52 -35.09 -0.22
N GLN A 122 28.90 -34.87 -1.37
CA GLN A 122 28.60 -35.93 -2.32
C GLN A 122 29.86 -36.56 -2.91
N SER A 123 30.86 -35.76 -3.27
CA SER A 123 32.12 -36.29 -3.82
C SER A 123 32.90 -37.08 -2.77
N LEU A 124 32.97 -36.60 -1.53
CA LEU A 124 33.55 -37.32 -0.40
C LEU A 124 32.84 -38.67 -0.15
N ALA A 125 31.51 -38.69 -0.18
CA ALA A 125 30.74 -39.92 -0.01
C ALA A 125 31.03 -40.95 -1.11
N GLN A 126 31.12 -40.52 -2.38
CA GLN A 126 31.49 -41.38 -3.50
C GLN A 126 32.92 -41.92 -3.37
N GLN A 127 33.85 -41.08 -2.90
CA GLN A 127 35.24 -41.48 -2.70
C GLN A 127 35.38 -42.53 -1.58
N GLN A 128 34.62 -42.40 -0.50
CA GLN A 128 34.54 -43.43 0.55
C GLN A 128 33.97 -44.76 0.02
N GLN A 129 32.91 -44.72 -0.78
CA GLN A 129 32.35 -45.93 -1.40
C GLN A 129 33.35 -46.61 -2.34
N ALA A 130 34.11 -45.84 -3.11
CA ALA A 130 35.16 -46.35 -3.99
C ALA A 130 36.32 -47.00 -3.21
N LEU A 131 36.69 -46.43 -2.05
CA LEU A 131 37.73 -46.99 -1.17
C LEU A 131 37.26 -48.27 -0.45
N GLN A 132 35.99 -48.33 -0.01
CA GLN A 132 35.41 -49.52 0.62
C GLN A 132 35.29 -50.69 -0.36
N SER A 133 35.04 -50.42 -1.64
CA SER A 133 34.99 -51.44 -2.69
C SER A 133 36.38 -51.91 -3.16
N GLN A 134 37.45 -51.22 -2.76
CA GLN A 134 38.84 -51.59 -3.05
C GLN A 134 39.58 -52.26 -1.87
N GLN A 135 38.97 -52.40 -0.69
CA GLN A 135 39.54 -53.29 0.33
C GLN A 135 39.37 -54.74 -0.14
N PRO A 136 40.45 -55.45 -0.52
CA PRO A 136 40.32 -56.88 -0.76
C PRO A 136 39.84 -57.53 0.54
N LEU A 137 38.93 -58.50 0.42
CA LEU A 137 38.63 -59.46 1.48
C LEU A 137 39.96 -60.13 1.88
N ALA A 138 40.67 -59.53 2.83
CA ALA A 138 41.70 -60.20 3.60
C ALA A 138 40.96 -61.17 4.55
N ILE A 139 40.44 -62.24 3.97
CA ILE A 139 39.98 -63.40 4.71
C ILE A 139 41.16 -64.38 4.77
N ALA A 140 41.60 -64.58 6.02
CA ALA A 140 42.17 -65.78 6.64
C ALA A 140 43.39 -66.45 5.99
#